data_AF-A0A2V7CKV8-F1
#
_entry.id   AF-A0A2V7CKV8-F1
#
_cell.length_a   1.000
_cell.length_b   1.000
_cell.length_c   1.000
_cell.angle_alpha   90.00
_cell.angle_beta   90.00
_cell.angle_gamma   90.00
#
_symmetry.space_group_name_H-M   'P 1'
#
loop_
_entity.id
_entity.type
_entity.pdbx_description
1 polymer ?
#
loop_
_entity_poly.entity_id
_entity_poly.type
_entity_poly.pdbx_seq_one_letter_code
_entity_poly.pdbx_strand_id
1 'polypeptide(L)'
;MVENPSQGNDMKALMTLVVILVSPGPAFAEWGLYANRNGKGFVLEQTFAFYEDCNRKARDLWRANPALAFGCAEYTATAYSRTQQLREQHQKAMEKYNRDRAAVLERVENNRRLEKSAREDYDRAKRELEQGTGSRDSVLRAAEKLREVREDAPKVTVPR
;
A
#
# COMPACT_ATOMS: atom_id res chain seq x y z
N MET A 1 57.60 -35.21 -31.33
CA MET A 1 56.49 -35.01 -30.37
C MET A 1 56.74 -33.65 -29.74
N VAL A 2 55.91 -32.67 -30.08
CA VAL A 2 56.04 -31.25 -29.71
C VAL A 2 55.27 -30.99 -28.42
N GLU A 3 55.83 -30.11 -27.58
CA GLU A 3 55.40 -29.74 -26.23
C GLU A 3 54.07 -28.95 -26.16
N ASN A 4 53.26 -29.25 -25.12
CA ASN A 4 52.50 -28.40 -24.16
C ASN A 4 51.76 -27.11 -24.61
N PRO A 5 50.99 -26.42 -23.73
CA PRO A 5 50.02 -26.81 -22.69
C PRO A 5 48.69 -26.00 -22.85
N SER A 6 47.59 -26.36 -22.17
CA SER A 6 46.69 -25.31 -21.63
C SER A 6 45.67 -25.84 -20.63
N GLN A 7 45.82 -25.29 -19.42
CA GLN A 7 44.76 -24.75 -18.59
C GLN A 7 43.66 -25.70 -18.13
N GLY A 8 43.85 -26.17 -16.90
CA GLY A 8 42.74 -26.49 -16.01
C GLY A 8 41.83 -25.27 -15.88
N ASN A 9 40.62 -25.43 -16.40
CA ASN A 9 39.45 -24.68 -15.95
C ASN A 9 38.50 -25.72 -15.36
N ASP A 10 38.63 -25.96 -14.05
CA ASP A 10 37.59 -26.61 -13.25
C ASP A 10 36.38 -25.67 -13.19
N MET A 11 35.62 -25.63 -14.28
CA MET A 11 34.34 -24.97 -14.32
C MET A 11 33.37 -25.86 -13.54
N LYS A 12 33.25 -25.61 -12.22
CA LYS A 12 32.13 -26.11 -11.41
C LYS A 12 30.85 -25.64 -12.08
N ALA A 13 30.27 -26.49 -12.91
CA ALA A 13 28.96 -26.30 -13.50
C ALA A 13 27.96 -26.18 -12.35
N LEU A 14 27.58 -24.95 -12.01
CA LEU A 14 26.37 -24.67 -11.26
C LEU A 14 25.22 -25.12 -12.16
N MET A 15 24.78 -26.37 -12.00
CA MET A 15 23.54 -26.84 -12.59
C MET A 15 22.40 -26.08 -11.92
N THR A 16 21.91 -25.05 -12.59
CA THR A 16 20.64 -24.40 -12.26
C THR A 16 19.53 -25.36 -12.68
N LEU A 17 19.02 -26.13 -11.71
CA LEU A 17 17.81 -26.93 -11.89
C LEU A 17 16.61 -25.98 -11.90
N VAL A 18 15.99 -25.78 -13.06
CA VAL A 18 14.71 -25.07 -13.19
C VAL A 18 13.59 -26.11 -13.20
N VAL A 19 12.85 -26.22 -12.10
CA VAL A 19 11.65 -27.06 -12.02
C VAL A 19 10.43 -26.17 -12.25
N ILE A 20 9.70 -26.41 -13.34
CA ILE A 20 8.46 -25.69 -13.65
C ILE A 20 7.28 -26.55 -13.16
N LEU A 21 6.62 -26.11 -12.08
CA LEU A 21 5.37 -26.70 -11.59
C LEU A 21 4.19 -25.84 -12.05
N VAL A 22 3.43 -26.33 -13.03
CA VAL A 22 2.21 -25.68 -13.51
C VAL A 22 1.04 -26.11 -12.61
N SER A 23 0.52 -25.20 -11.79
CA SER A 23 -0.70 -25.45 -10.99
C SER A 23 -1.95 -25.00 -11.77
N PRO A 24 -3.07 -25.76 -11.76
CA PRO A 24 -4.28 -25.43 -12.52
C PRO A 24 -5.22 -24.40 -11.84
N GLY A 25 -4.84 -23.81 -10.71
CA GLY A 25 -5.57 -22.70 -10.07
C GLY A 25 -4.92 -21.33 -10.37
N PRO A 26 -5.47 -20.20 -9.88
CA PRO A 26 -4.76 -18.93 -9.91
C PRO A 26 -3.44 -19.09 -9.13
N ALA A 27 -2.37 -19.37 -9.86
CA ALA A 27 -1.03 -19.51 -9.34
C ALA A 27 -0.52 -18.10 -9.02
N PHE A 28 -0.76 -17.65 -7.79
CA PHE A 28 -0.11 -16.44 -7.31
C PHE A 28 1.35 -16.78 -7.06
N ALA A 29 2.23 -16.37 -7.98
CA ALA A 29 3.66 -16.55 -7.81
C ALA A 29 4.12 -15.79 -6.55
N GLU A 30 4.53 -16.52 -5.53
CA GLU A 30 5.28 -16.01 -4.39
C GLU A 30 6.75 -16.40 -4.56
N TRP A 31 7.65 -15.77 -3.82
CA TRP A 31 9.06 -16.15 -3.83
C TRP A 31 9.39 -16.85 -2.53
N GLY A 32 9.69 -18.15 -2.61
CA GLY A 32 10.15 -18.94 -1.47
C GLY A 32 11.65 -18.74 -1.27
N LEU A 33 12.04 -18.41 -0.04
CA LEU A 33 13.42 -18.49 0.42
C LEU A 33 13.69 -19.92 0.88
N TYR A 34 14.63 -20.55 0.20
CA TYR A 34 15.08 -21.90 0.50
C TYR A 34 16.48 -21.87 1.10
N ALA A 35 16.71 -22.67 2.15
CA ALA A 35 18.00 -22.80 2.80
C ALA A 35 18.46 -24.27 2.86
N ASN A 36 19.74 -24.50 2.62
CA ASN A 36 20.38 -25.80 2.85
C ASN A 36 21.14 -25.80 4.18
N ARG A 37 20.41 -25.89 5.29
CA ARG A 37 21.01 -25.81 6.64
C ARG A 37 21.80 -27.06 7.05
N ASN A 38 21.48 -28.21 6.47
CA ASN A 38 21.98 -29.52 6.91
C ASN A 38 22.80 -30.25 5.83
N GLY A 39 23.08 -29.61 4.69
CA GLY A 39 23.80 -30.19 3.56
C GLY A 39 23.00 -31.24 2.78
N LYS A 40 21.77 -31.57 3.19
CA LYS A 40 20.97 -32.68 2.63
C LYS A 40 19.89 -32.22 1.65
N GLY A 41 19.58 -30.93 1.62
CA GLY A 41 18.58 -30.39 0.71
C GLY A 41 18.12 -28.99 1.09
N PHE A 42 17.41 -28.37 0.17
CA PHE A 42 16.81 -27.05 0.33
C PHE A 42 15.44 -27.17 0.99
N VAL A 43 15.24 -26.46 2.10
CA VAL A 43 13.96 -26.39 2.82
C VAL A 43 13.40 -24.98 2.70
N LEU A 44 12.09 -24.86 2.48
CA LEU A 44 11.40 -23.57 2.48
C LEU A 44 11.38 -22.97 3.89
N GLU A 45 12.01 -21.81 4.05
CA GLU A 45 12.10 -21.09 5.33
C GLU A 45 11.03 -20.00 5.43
N GLN A 46 10.81 -19.27 4.34
CA GLN A 46 9.96 -18.08 4.32
C GLN A 46 9.44 -17.78 2.91
N THR A 47 8.27 -17.15 2.80
CA THR A 47 7.70 -16.68 1.53
C THR A 47 7.68 -15.16 1.46
N PHE A 48 7.82 -14.64 0.25
CA PHE A 48 7.85 -13.21 -0.05
C PHE A 48 6.87 -12.89 -1.17
N ALA A 49 6.34 -11.67 -1.14
CA ALA A 49 5.49 -11.18 -2.22
C ALA A 49 6.30 -10.84 -3.48
N PHE A 50 7.57 -10.47 -3.33
CA PHE A 50 8.43 -10.00 -4.42
C PHE A 50 9.80 -10.69 -4.39
N TYR A 51 10.37 -10.89 -5.58
CA TYR A 51 11.69 -11.50 -5.74
C TYR A 51 12.78 -10.71 -5.02
N GLU A 52 12.72 -9.38 -5.12
CA GLU A 52 13.76 -8.50 -4.57
C GLU A 52 13.88 -8.62 -3.06
N ASP A 53 12.76 -8.75 -2.36
CA ASP A 53 12.74 -8.94 -0.91
C ASP A 53 13.32 -10.30 -0.51
N CYS A 54 12.95 -11.36 -1.26
CA CYS A 54 13.55 -12.67 -1.08
C CYS A 54 15.07 -12.63 -1.31
N ASN A 55 15.50 -12.05 -2.44
CA ASN A 55 16.91 -12.01 -2.84
C ASN A 55 17.76 -11.15 -1.89
N ARG A 56 17.20 -10.06 -1.37
CA ARG A 56 17.84 -9.25 -0.33
C ARG A 56 18.05 -10.10 0.93
N LYS A 57 17.01 -10.79 1.39
CA LYS A 57 17.10 -11.66 2.57
C LYS A 57 18.09 -12.82 2.38
N ALA A 58 18.07 -13.47 1.22
CA ALA A 58 19.02 -14.54 0.87
C ALA A 58 20.47 -14.04 0.93
N ARG A 59 20.75 -12.86 0.36
CA ARG A 59 22.08 -12.23 0.41
C ARG A 59 22.51 -11.91 1.84
N ASP A 60 21.61 -11.37 2.66
CA ASP A 60 21.92 -11.05 4.05
C ASP A 60 22.23 -12.31 4.87
N LEU A 61 21.47 -13.39 4.65
CA LEU A 61 21.72 -14.68 5.29
C LEU A 61 23.01 -15.34 4.82
N TRP A 62 23.31 -15.27 3.51
CA TRP A 62 24.57 -15.75 2.96
C TRP A 62 25.78 -14.99 3.53
N ARG A 63 25.68 -13.66 3.67
CA ARG A 63 26.73 -12.86 4.32
C ARG A 63 26.94 -13.24 5.78
N ALA A 64 25.86 -13.56 6.50
CA ALA A 64 25.94 -13.99 7.90
C ALA A 64 26.49 -15.42 8.04
N ASN A 65 26.20 -16.31 7.08
CA ASN A 65 26.59 -17.72 7.12
C ASN A 65 27.01 -18.20 5.72
N PRO A 66 28.22 -17.85 5.25
CA PRO A 66 28.65 -18.15 3.88
C PRO A 66 28.85 -19.64 3.60
N ALA A 67 28.92 -20.47 4.64
CA ALA A 67 28.95 -21.94 4.52
C ALA A 67 27.59 -22.56 4.15
N LEU A 68 26.50 -21.79 4.26
CA LEU A 68 25.15 -22.25 3.94
C LEU A 68 24.71 -21.70 2.58
N ALA A 69 23.99 -22.52 1.81
CA ALA A 69 23.39 -22.10 0.56
C ALA A 69 21.97 -21.56 0.81
N PHE A 70 21.70 -20.37 0.28
CA PHE A 70 20.39 -19.73 0.28
C PHE A 70 19.98 -19.43 -1.16
N GLY A 71 18.71 -19.64 -1.49
CA GLY A 71 18.19 -19.40 -2.84
C GLY A 71 16.75 -18.95 -2.81
N CYS A 72 16.35 -18.22 -3.84
CA CYS A 72 14.98 -17.81 -4.06
C CYS A 72 14.43 -18.53 -5.28
N ALA A 73 13.26 -19.13 -5.13
CA ALA A 73 12.54 -19.75 -6.24
C ALA A 73 11.06 -19.37 -6.17
N GLU A 74 10.40 -19.39 -7.32
CA GLU A 74 8.95 -19.24 -7.35
C GLU A 74 8.31 -20.36 -6.53
N TYR A 75 7.51 -19.95 -5.55
CA TYR A 75 6.75 -20.81 -4.68
C TYR A 75 5.28 -20.73 -5.10
N THR A 76 4.82 -21.81 -5.72
CA THR A 76 3.41 -22.06 -5.94
C THR A 76 2.82 -22.65 -4.68
N ALA A 77 2.10 -21.82 -3.92
CA ALA A 77 1.41 -22.29 -2.73
C ALA A 77 0.30 -23.28 -3.13
N THR A 78 0.36 -24.50 -2.61
CA THR A 78 -0.70 -25.52 -2.80
C THR A 78 -1.91 -25.29 -1.87
N ALA A 79 -1.82 -24.30 -0.97
CA ALA A 79 -2.88 -23.86 -0.07
C ALA A 79 -2.85 -22.33 0.07
N TYR A 80 -3.92 -21.75 0.61
CA TYR A 80 -4.07 -20.30 0.81
C TYR A 80 -2.92 -19.76 1.70
N SER A 81 -2.01 -19.01 1.08
CA SER A 81 -0.76 -18.63 1.72
C SER A 81 -0.97 -17.52 2.77
N ARG A 82 -0.10 -17.49 3.78
CA ARG A 82 -0.06 -16.38 4.75
C ARG A 82 0.21 -15.03 4.08
N THR A 83 0.98 -15.04 2.99
CA THR A 83 1.27 -13.84 2.19
C THR A 83 0.01 -13.29 1.54
N GLN A 84 -0.85 -14.16 0.99
CA GLN A 84 -2.13 -13.76 0.41
C GLN A 84 -3.09 -13.19 1.44
N GLN A 85 -3.19 -13.83 2.62
CA GLN A 85 -3.97 -13.31 3.74
C GLN A 85 -3.58 -11.86 4.08
N LEU A 86 -2.28 -11.60 4.16
CA LEU A 86 -1.77 -10.26 4.46
C LEU A 86 -2.06 -9.25 3.34
N ARG A 87 -1.93 -9.65 2.07
CA ARG A 87 -2.28 -8.76 0.94
C ARG A 87 -3.76 -8.41 0.94
N GLU A 88 -4.64 -9.38 1.15
CA GLU A 88 -6.08 -9.12 1.19
C GLU A 88 -6.48 -8.24 2.36
N GLN A 89 -5.88 -8.46 3.54
CA GLN A 89 -6.09 -7.59 4.70
C GLN A 89 -5.63 -6.16 4.41
N HIS A 90 -4.46 -6.00 3.79
CA HIS A 90 -3.95 -4.71 3.38
C HIS A 90 -4.84 -4.03 2.33
N GLN A 91 -5.32 -4.77 1.33
CA GLN A 91 -6.26 -4.25 0.33
C GLN A 91 -7.57 -3.81 0.97
N LYS A 92 -8.17 -4.64 1.84
CA LYS A 92 -9.40 -4.29 2.57
C LYS A 92 -9.19 -3.05 3.46
N ALA A 93 -8.04 -2.94 4.13
CA ALA A 93 -7.70 -1.77 4.92
C ALA A 93 -7.55 -0.51 4.05
N MET A 94 -6.89 -0.64 2.89
CA MET A 94 -6.70 0.45 1.93
C MET A 94 -8.02 0.92 1.31
N GLU A 95 -8.91 -0.02 0.95
CA GLU A 95 -10.26 0.27 0.46
C GLU A 95 -11.11 0.97 1.52
N LYS A 96 -11.01 0.53 2.78
CA LYS A 96 -11.69 1.20 3.89
C LYS A 96 -11.16 2.62 4.05
N TYR A 97 -9.84 2.80 4.10
CA TYR A 97 -9.22 4.12 4.19
C TYR A 97 -9.65 5.05 3.04
N ASN A 98 -9.69 4.53 1.80
CA ASN A 98 -10.10 5.32 0.64
C ASN A 98 -11.57 5.71 0.70
N ARG A 99 -12.46 4.82 1.17
CA ARG A 99 -13.88 5.15 1.40
C ARG A 99 -14.05 6.22 2.48
N ASP A 100 -13.38 6.05 3.62
CA ASP A 100 -13.45 7.00 4.73
C ASP A 100 -12.92 8.38 4.28
N ARG A 101 -11.82 8.40 3.53
CA ARG A 101 -11.25 9.62 2.94
C ARG A 101 -12.22 10.30 1.96
N ALA A 102 -12.88 9.53 1.08
CA ALA A 102 -13.85 10.07 0.14
C ALA A 102 -15.05 10.71 0.87
N ALA A 103 -15.56 10.05 1.90
CA ALA A 103 -16.66 10.58 2.71
C ALA A 103 -16.28 11.87 3.46
N VAL A 104 -15.05 11.97 3.97
CA VAL A 104 -14.56 13.21 4.59
C VAL A 104 -14.44 14.33 3.55
N LEU A 105 -13.90 14.05 2.37
CA LEU A 105 -13.77 15.05 1.30
C LEU A 105 -15.13 15.58 0.83
N GLU A 106 -16.11 14.69 0.68
CA GLU A 106 -17.49 15.07 0.33
C GLU A 106 -18.10 15.99 1.40
N ARG A 107 -17.93 15.66 2.68
CA ARG A 107 -18.41 16.53 3.78
C ARG A 107 -17.74 17.90 3.77
N VAL A 108 -16.43 17.96 3.53
CA VAL A 108 -15.69 19.23 3.43
C VAL A 108 -16.22 20.06 2.26
N GLU A 109 -16.46 19.45 1.11
CA GLU A 109 -16.99 20.14 -0.06
C GLU A 109 -18.42 20.65 0.15
N ASN A 110 -19.28 19.83 0.75
CA ASN A 110 -20.66 20.22 1.10
C ASN A 110 -20.67 21.38 2.11
N ASN A 111 -19.86 21.32 3.17
CA ASN A 111 -19.78 22.42 4.13
C ASN A 111 -19.23 23.70 3.50
N ARG A 112 -18.27 23.60 2.56
CA ARG A 112 -17.79 24.76 1.80
C ARG A 112 -18.89 25.39 0.94
N ARG A 113 -19.76 24.59 0.31
CA ARG A 113 -20.91 25.08 -0.47
C ARG A 113 -21.93 25.76 0.44
N LEU A 114 -22.23 25.16 1.59
CA LEU A 114 -23.13 25.73 2.59
C LEU A 114 -22.60 27.05 3.16
N GLU A 115 -21.31 27.13 3.48
CA GLU A 115 -20.69 28.35 4.00
C GLU A 115 -20.74 29.46 2.95
N LYS A 116 -20.46 29.13 1.68
CA LYS A 116 -20.57 30.09 0.58
C LYS A 116 -22.00 30.63 0.45
N SER A 117 -23.00 29.75 0.46
CA SER A 117 -24.42 30.15 0.39
C SER A 117 -24.83 31.01 1.58
N ALA A 118 -24.48 30.61 2.80
CA ALA A 118 -24.82 31.36 4.02
C ALA A 118 -24.15 32.74 4.04
N ARG A 119 -22.93 32.85 3.50
CA ARG A 119 -22.23 34.12 3.37
C ARG A 119 -22.89 35.04 2.34
N GLU A 120 -23.32 34.50 1.20
CA GLU A 120 -24.06 35.26 0.20
C GLU A 120 -25.40 35.78 0.74
N ASP A 121 -26.10 34.97 1.55
CA ASP A 121 -27.34 35.36 2.24
C ASP A 121 -27.08 36.51 3.24
N TYR A 122 -26.00 36.41 4.03
CA TYR A 122 -25.59 37.46 4.96
C TYR A 122 -25.24 38.76 4.25
N ASP A 123 -24.43 38.69 3.19
CA ASP A 123 -24.03 39.87 2.41
C ASP A 123 -25.25 40.52 1.72
N ARG A 124 -26.24 39.72 1.29
CA ARG A 124 -27.51 40.22 0.74
C ARG A 124 -28.32 40.96 1.80
N ALA A 125 -28.57 40.34 2.95
CA ALA A 125 -29.34 40.95 4.03
C ALA A 125 -28.70 42.26 4.51
N LYS A 126 -27.36 42.31 4.54
CA LYS A 126 -26.62 43.52 4.89
C LYS A 126 -26.83 44.64 3.87
N ARG A 127 -26.76 44.34 2.57
CA ARG A 127 -27.04 45.31 1.50
C ARG A 127 -28.47 45.84 1.55
N GLU A 128 -29.46 44.98 1.79
CA GLU A 128 -30.86 45.40 1.92
C GLU A 128 -31.07 46.32 3.13
N LEU A 129 -30.39 46.04 4.25
CA LEU A 129 -30.41 46.92 5.43
C LEU A 129 -29.80 48.29 5.12
N GLU A 130 -28.67 48.34 4.41
CA GLU A 130 -28.01 49.59 3.99
C GLU A 130 -28.85 50.40 3.00
N GLN A 131 -29.65 49.73 2.16
CA GLN A 131 -30.58 50.35 1.21
C GLN A 131 -31.93 50.75 1.83
N GLY A 132 -32.15 50.44 3.12
CA GLY A 132 -33.41 50.72 3.82
C GLY A 132 -34.59 49.83 3.40
N THR A 133 -34.34 48.78 2.61
CA THR A 133 -35.35 47.80 2.16
C THR A 133 -35.39 46.55 3.06
N GLY A 134 -34.38 46.37 3.92
CA GLY A 134 -34.23 45.23 4.82
C GLY A 134 -34.43 45.56 6.30
N SER A 135 -34.32 44.53 7.15
CA SER A 135 -34.42 44.63 8.61
C SER A 135 -33.16 44.10 9.29
N ARG A 136 -32.82 44.68 10.44
CA ARG A 136 -31.72 44.23 11.31
C ARG A 136 -31.90 42.76 11.74
N ASP A 137 -33.14 42.30 11.91
CA ASP A 137 -33.44 40.91 12.28
C ASP A 137 -33.10 39.92 11.16
N SER A 138 -33.20 40.35 9.90
CA SER A 138 -32.80 39.53 8.75
C SER A 138 -31.29 39.33 8.71
N VAL A 139 -30.52 40.37 9.04
CA VAL A 139 -29.05 40.29 9.16
C VAL A 139 -28.63 39.37 10.31
N LEU A 140 -29.29 39.47 11.47
CA LEU A 140 -29.00 38.62 12.62
C LEU A 140 -29.26 37.14 12.33
N ARG A 141 -30.40 36.81 11.71
CA ARG A 141 -30.71 35.43 11.29
C ARG A 141 -29.71 34.88 10.28
N ALA A 142 -29.30 35.69 9.30
CA ALA A 142 -28.29 35.26 8.33
C ALA A 142 -26.90 35.08 8.98
N ALA A 143 -26.55 35.93 9.94
CA ALA A 143 -25.30 35.81 10.70
C ALA A 143 -25.28 34.55 11.58
N GLU A 144 -26.41 34.23 12.21
CA GLU A 144 -26.56 33.02 13.02
C GLU A 144 -26.42 31.75 12.17
N LYS A 145 -27.08 31.69 11.01
CA LYS A 145 -26.96 30.58 10.07
C LYS A 145 -25.52 30.41 9.55
N LEU A 146 -24.81 31.51 9.28
CA LEU A 146 -23.39 31.45 8.88
C LEU A 146 -22.50 30.94 10.02
N ARG A 147 -22.83 31.27 11.27
CA ARG A 147 -22.12 30.77 12.46
C ARG A 147 -22.34 29.28 12.65
N GLU A 148 -23.58 28.80 12.57
CA GLU A 148 -23.93 27.38 12.68
C GLU A 148 -23.16 26.53 11.66
N VAL A 149 -23.16 26.94 10.39
CA VAL A 149 -22.44 26.22 9.31
C VAL A 149 -20.93 26.16 9.56
N ARG A 150 -20.35 27.18 10.19
CA ARG A 150 -18.93 27.21 10.56
C ARG A 150 -18.61 26.34 11.76
N GLU A 151 -19.52 26.27 12.74
CA GLU A 151 -19.37 25.41 13.91
C GLU A 151 -19.48 23.92 13.52
N ASP A 152 -20.31 23.60 12.52
CA ASP A 152 -20.47 22.25 11.95
C ASP A 152 -19.37 21.87 10.94
N ALA A 153 -18.41 22.74 10.67
CA ALA A 153 -17.32 22.46 9.75
C ALA A 153 -16.50 21.24 10.21
N PRO A 154 -16.13 20.30 9.32
CA PRO A 154 -15.42 19.11 9.73
C PRO A 154 -14.02 19.53 10.17
N LYS A 155 -13.65 19.22 11.41
CA LYS A 155 -12.26 19.39 11.86
C LYS A 155 -11.39 18.41 11.06
N VAL A 156 -10.67 18.91 10.07
CA VAL A 156 -9.78 18.09 9.25
C VAL A 156 -8.56 17.72 10.09
N THR A 157 -8.66 16.63 10.85
CA THR A 157 -7.47 15.89 11.30
C THR A 157 -7.11 14.91 10.20
N VAL A 158 -6.13 15.27 9.38
CA VAL A 158 -5.49 14.33 8.46
C VAL A 158 -4.71 13.33 9.32
N PRO A 159 -5.06 12.03 9.34
CA PRO A 159 -4.20 11.04 9.96
C PRO A 159 -2.89 10.99 9.15
N ARG A 160 -1.76 11.21 9.84
CA ARG A 160 -0.41 11.04 9.29
C ARG A 160 -0.09 9.58 9.04
#